data_AF-A0A7V2SXZ2-F1
#
_entry.id   AF-A0A7V2SXZ2-F1
#
_cell.length_a   1.000
_cell.length_b   1.000
_cell.length_c   1.000
_cell.angle_alpha   90.00
_cell.angle_beta   90.00
_cell.angle_gamma   90.00
#
_symmetry.space_group_name_H-M   'P 1'
#
loop_
_entity.id
_entity.type
_entity.pdbx_description
1 polymer ?
#
loop_
_entity_poly.entity_id
_entity_poly.type
_entity_poly.pdbx_seq_one_letter_code
_entity_poly.pdbx_strand_id
1 'polypeptide(L)'
;MHKILLLSSLCLLTACSGDNLDTPIKTCKSVVFVLLGAQVPANAQETQQQTDETQTVTLNFQLSDEKKNIKAICTYKKAAVGEDSGVELFGQFERVPSKMTINGQAVPQRALFDAINQATVNVGRQVAKDVNKKGLEMLNNAKDASKGVASEVNDFIQKQ
;
A
#
# COMPACT_ATOMS: atom_id res chain seq x y z
N MET A 1 45.33 18.90 -18.62
CA MET A 1 44.50 17.74 -19.04
C MET A 1 43.49 17.50 -17.93
N HIS A 2 42.22 17.82 -18.19
CA HIS A 2 41.17 18.01 -17.18
C HIS A 2 40.57 16.67 -16.74
N LYS A 3 40.44 16.49 -15.42
CA LYS A 3 39.82 15.32 -14.77
C LYS A 3 38.29 15.48 -14.84
N ILE A 4 37.60 14.57 -15.52
CA ILE A 4 36.13 14.53 -15.56
C ILE A 4 35.66 13.71 -14.36
N LEU A 5 35.08 14.40 -13.37
CA LEU A 5 34.31 13.80 -12.27
C LEU A 5 32.89 13.53 -12.78
N LEU A 6 32.63 12.28 -13.15
CA LEU A 6 31.28 11.78 -13.42
C LEU A 6 30.54 11.61 -12.09
N LEU A 7 29.76 12.63 -11.73
CA LEU A 7 28.83 12.59 -10.60
C LEU A 7 27.58 11.82 -11.06
N SER A 8 27.61 10.50 -10.96
CA SER A 8 26.47 9.63 -11.21
C SER A 8 25.42 9.85 -10.12
N SER A 9 24.43 10.67 -10.45
CA SER A 9 23.20 10.89 -9.69
C SER A 9 22.52 9.56 -9.39
N LEU A 10 22.67 9.09 -8.14
CA LEU A 10 21.91 8.00 -7.55
C LEU A 10 20.43 8.44 -7.46
N CYS A 11 19.64 8.13 -8.49
CA CYS A 11 18.19 8.21 -8.41
C CYS A 11 17.72 7.15 -7.40
N LEU A 12 17.58 7.57 -6.15
CA LEU A 12 16.85 6.83 -5.11
C LEU A 12 15.39 6.76 -5.55
N LEU A 13 15.06 5.73 -6.32
CA LEU A 13 13.69 5.25 -6.48
C LEU A 13 13.25 4.71 -5.12
N THR A 14 12.88 5.59 -4.19
CA THR A 14 12.07 5.22 -3.04
C THR A 14 10.74 4.76 -3.62
N ALA A 15 10.64 3.45 -3.83
CA ALA A 15 9.43 2.77 -4.26
C ALA A 15 8.27 3.30 -3.41
N CYS A 16 7.25 3.82 -4.07
CA CYS A 16 5.99 4.19 -3.44
C CYS A 16 5.39 2.92 -2.83
N SER A 17 5.69 2.68 -1.55
CA SER A 17 4.98 1.71 -0.71
C SER A 17 3.57 2.24 -0.47
N GLY A 18 2.73 2.24 -1.51
CA GLY A 18 1.31 2.50 -1.37
C GLY A 18 0.69 1.39 -0.55
N ASP A 19 -0.09 1.77 0.47
CA ASP A 19 -0.98 0.90 1.24
C ASP A 19 -2.16 0.43 0.37
N ASN A 20 -1.84 -0.23 -0.75
CA ASN A 20 -2.82 -0.85 -1.61
C ASN A 20 -3.26 -2.18 -0.97
N LEU A 21 -4.52 -2.58 -1.19
CA LEU A 21 -5.02 -3.91 -0.80
C LEU A 21 -4.52 -5.01 -1.77
N ASP A 22 -3.27 -4.88 -2.23
CA ASP A 22 -2.67 -5.71 -3.28
C ASP A 22 -2.18 -7.06 -2.75
N THR A 23 -1.95 -7.18 -1.44
CA THR A 23 -1.56 -8.44 -0.79
C THR A 23 -2.48 -8.78 0.37
N PRO A 24 -2.69 -10.09 0.67
CA PRO A 24 -3.47 -10.52 1.83
C PRO A 24 -2.97 -9.92 3.15
N ILE A 25 -1.66 -9.72 3.32
CA ILE A 25 -1.10 -9.11 4.53
C ILE A 25 -1.57 -7.66 4.67
N LYS A 26 -1.43 -6.83 3.62
CA LYS A 26 -1.87 -5.44 3.66
C LYS A 26 -3.38 -5.31 3.81
N THR A 27 -4.15 -6.20 3.18
CA THR A 27 -5.60 -6.27 3.42
C THR A 27 -5.91 -6.59 4.88
N CYS A 28 -5.25 -7.59 5.47
CA CYS A 28 -5.45 -7.94 6.87
C CYS A 28 -5.14 -6.75 7.79
N LYS A 29 -4.02 -6.06 7.59
CA LYS A 29 -3.67 -4.85 8.35
C LYS A 29 -4.71 -3.73 8.21
N SER A 30 -5.22 -3.52 7.00
CA SER A 30 -6.22 -2.47 6.72
C SER A 30 -7.56 -2.78 7.39
N VAL A 31 -7.99 -4.04 7.38
CA VAL A 31 -9.20 -4.48 8.08
C VAL A 31 -9.02 -4.38 9.60
N VAL A 32 -7.87 -4.78 10.13
CA VAL A 32 -7.53 -4.62 11.55
C VAL A 32 -7.58 -3.15 11.96
N PHE A 33 -7.03 -2.24 11.15
CA PHE A 33 -7.07 -0.81 11.40
C PHE A 33 -8.50 -0.30 11.54
N VAL A 34 -9.41 -0.72 10.66
CA VAL A 34 -10.82 -0.33 10.75
C VAL A 34 -11.49 -0.91 12.00
N LEU A 35 -11.25 -2.18 12.31
CA LEU A 35 -11.91 -2.86 13.44
C LEU A 35 -11.42 -2.36 14.80
N LEU A 36 -10.15 -2.01 14.92
CA LEU A 36 -9.53 -1.58 16.18
C LEU A 36 -9.38 -0.07 16.29
N GLY A 37 -9.55 0.68 15.20
CA GLY A 37 -9.27 2.12 15.15
C GLY A 37 -7.79 2.48 15.30
N ALA A 38 -6.89 1.49 15.23
CA ALA A 38 -5.46 1.65 15.51
C ALA A 38 -4.61 0.99 14.44
N GLN A 39 -3.52 1.66 14.05
CA GLN A 39 -2.67 1.20 12.95
C GLN A 39 -1.79 0.04 13.41
N VAL A 40 -1.71 -1.01 12.59
CA VAL A 40 -0.78 -2.12 12.83
C VAL A 40 0.63 -1.57 12.65
N PRO A 41 1.49 -1.63 13.69
CA PRO A 41 2.81 -1.03 13.62
C PRO A 41 3.71 -1.76 12.61
N ALA A 42 4.68 -1.06 12.05
CA ALA A 42 5.56 -1.61 11.01
C ALA A 42 6.41 -2.79 11.49
N ASN A 43 6.66 -2.89 12.80
CA ASN A 43 7.38 -4.00 13.43
C ASN A 43 6.46 -5.15 13.89
N ALA A 44 5.20 -5.17 13.45
CA ALA A 44 4.32 -6.30 13.69
C ALA A 44 4.95 -7.60 13.16
N GLN A 45 4.86 -8.67 13.94
CA GLN A 45 5.25 -9.99 13.49
C GLN A 45 4.16 -10.54 12.55
N GLU A 46 4.57 -10.87 11.34
CA GLU A 46 3.68 -11.34 10.28
C GLU A 46 4.04 -12.76 9.90
N THR A 47 3.04 -13.64 9.85
CA THR A 47 3.22 -14.98 9.28
C THR A 47 2.12 -15.29 8.28
N GLN A 48 2.47 -16.11 7.29
CA GLN A 48 1.55 -16.54 6.27
C GLN A 48 1.66 -18.06 6.11
N GLN A 49 0.51 -18.72 6.11
CA GLN A 49 0.39 -20.16 5.93
C GLN A 49 -0.64 -20.43 4.85
N GLN A 50 -0.38 -21.40 4.00
CA GLN A 50 -1.26 -21.77 2.90
C GLN A 50 -1.55 -23.27 2.94
N THR A 51 -2.79 -23.61 2.60
CA THR A 51 -3.27 -24.95 2.30
C THR A 51 -3.90 -24.93 0.91
N ASP A 52 -4.30 -26.09 0.39
CA ASP A 52 -4.94 -26.18 -0.93
C ASP A 52 -6.24 -25.38 -1.07
N GLU A 53 -6.90 -25.09 0.07
CA GLU A 53 -8.21 -24.44 0.14
C GLU A 53 -8.17 -23.04 0.76
N THR A 54 -7.17 -22.75 1.59
CA THR A 54 -7.14 -21.50 2.36
C THR A 54 -5.75 -20.91 2.50
N GLN A 55 -5.70 -19.59 2.59
CA GLN A 55 -4.53 -18.85 3.02
C GLN A 55 -4.85 -18.16 4.33
N THR A 56 -3.92 -18.23 5.29
CA THR A 56 -4.06 -17.59 6.59
C THR A 56 -2.92 -16.61 6.80
N VAL A 57 -3.27 -15.39 7.18
CA VAL A 57 -2.34 -14.35 7.63
C VAL A 57 -2.51 -14.18 9.13
N THR A 58 -1.42 -14.26 9.88
CA THR A 58 -1.41 -13.94 11.31
C THR A 58 -0.56 -12.69 11.53
N LEU A 59 -1.14 -11.73 12.26
CA LEU A 59 -0.47 -10.52 12.73
C LEU A 59 -0.37 -10.58 14.26
N ASN A 60 0.83 -10.49 14.80
CA ASN A 60 1.06 -10.30 16.24
C ASN A 60 1.76 -8.96 16.47
N PHE A 61 1.16 -8.09 17.27
CA PHE A 61 1.71 -6.77 17.53
C PHE A 61 1.26 -6.24 18.88
N GLN A 62 1.93 -5.20 19.38
CA GLN A 62 1.47 -4.43 20.53
C GLN A 62 0.92 -3.10 20.06
N LEU A 63 -0.22 -2.69 20.60
CA LEU A 63 -0.67 -1.32 20.48
C LEU A 63 0.11 -0.47 21.48
N SER A 64 0.70 0.63 20.98
CA SER A 64 1.58 1.55 21.72
C SER A 64 0.97 2.01 23.04
N ASP A 65 -0.35 2.15 23.07
CA ASP A 65 -1.09 2.81 24.14
C ASP A 65 -1.58 1.82 25.21
N GLU A 66 -1.67 0.52 24.88
CA GLU A 66 -2.34 -0.47 25.74
C GLU A 66 -1.40 -1.51 26.35
N LYS A 67 -0.12 -1.58 25.92
CA LYS A 67 0.82 -2.68 26.24
C LYS A 67 0.22 -4.09 26.03
N LYS A 68 -0.87 -4.17 25.26
CA LYS A 68 -1.62 -5.39 25.02
C LYS A 68 -1.13 -6.02 23.74
N ASN A 69 -0.72 -7.28 23.83
CA ASN A 69 -0.46 -8.08 22.65
C ASN A 69 -1.78 -8.35 21.93
N ILE A 70 -1.85 -7.93 20.68
CA ILE A 70 -2.95 -8.21 19.76
C ILE A 70 -2.50 -9.31 18.80
N LYS A 71 -3.32 -10.33 18.68
CA LYS A 71 -3.20 -11.37 17.65
C LYS A 71 -4.41 -11.31 16.73
N ALA A 72 -4.20 -10.94 15.47
CA ALA A 72 -5.23 -10.99 14.44
C ALA A 72 -4.93 -12.12 13.46
N ILE A 73 -5.95 -12.90 13.11
CA ILE A 73 -5.84 -13.99 12.13
C ILE A 73 -6.88 -13.73 11.04
N CYS A 74 -6.43 -13.54 9.81
CA CYS A 74 -7.26 -13.36 8.63
C CYS A 74 -7.17 -14.61 7.75
N THR A 75 -8.32 -15.21 7.43
CA THR A 75 -8.39 -16.41 6.57
C THR A 75 -9.08 -16.09 5.25
N TYR A 76 -8.38 -16.39 4.17
CA TYR A 76 -8.77 -16.17 2.78
C TYR A 76 -9.09 -17.53 2.16
N LYS A 77 -10.21 -17.63 1.43
CA LYS A 77 -10.53 -18.85 0.69
C LYS A 77 -9.80 -18.87 -0.64
N LYS A 78 -9.61 -20.06 -1.18
CA LYS A 78 -9.25 -20.23 -2.59
C LYS A 78 -10.24 -19.47 -3.47
N ALA A 79 -9.73 -18.68 -4.40
CA ALA A 79 -10.58 -17.97 -5.34
C ALA A 79 -11.29 -18.99 -6.23
N ALA A 80 -12.58 -18.75 -6.49
CA ALA A 80 -13.34 -19.50 -7.48
C ALA A 80 -13.01 -18.98 -8.90
N VAL A 81 -11.74 -19.04 -9.28
CA VAL A 81 -11.28 -18.73 -10.64
C VAL A 81 -11.40 -19.99 -11.49
N GLY A 82 -12.25 -19.91 -12.52
CA GLY A 82 -12.28 -20.90 -13.58
C GLY A 82 -11.13 -20.63 -14.56
N GLU A 83 -10.40 -21.68 -14.92
CA GLU A 83 -9.22 -21.70 -15.80
C GLU A 83 -7.95 -21.00 -15.28
N ASP A 84 -6.79 -21.53 -15.69
CA ASP A 84 -5.44 -21.14 -15.24
C ASP A 84 -5.15 -19.63 -15.44
N SER A 85 -5.73 -19.02 -16.47
CA SER A 85 -5.60 -17.59 -16.77
C SER A 85 -6.22 -16.67 -15.70
N GLY A 86 -7.23 -17.15 -14.97
CA GLY A 86 -7.82 -16.42 -13.85
C GLY A 86 -6.89 -16.35 -12.64
N VAL A 87 -6.08 -17.37 -12.41
CA VAL A 87 -5.12 -17.43 -11.29
C VAL A 87 -4.00 -16.42 -11.48
N GLU A 88 -3.47 -16.27 -12.71
CA GLU A 88 -2.39 -15.32 -13.00
C GLU A 88 -2.82 -13.86 -12.78
N LEU A 89 -4.07 -13.53 -13.10
CA LEU A 89 -4.58 -12.16 -13.01
C LEU A 89 -5.09 -11.79 -11.61
N PHE A 90 -5.76 -12.72 -10.92
CA PHE A 90 -6.47 -12.43 -9.68
C PHE A 90 -5.82 -13.02 -8.43
N GLY A 91 -4.93 -14.00 -8.59
CA GLY A 91 -4.31 -14.76 -7.52
C GLY A 91 -5.09 -16.04 -7.19
N GLN A 92 -4.41 -16.97 -6.52
CA GLN A 92 -4.97 -18.27 -6.12
C GLN A 92 -6.03 -18.14 -5.01
N PHE A 93 -5.95 -17.08 -4.19
CA PHE A 93 -6.84 -16.85 -3.05
C PHE A 93 -7.60 -15.53 -3.21
N GLU A 94 -8.76 -15.45 -2.55
CA GLU A 94 -9.53 -14.22 -2.44
C GLU A 94 -8.68 -13.08 -1.88
N ARG A 95 -8.91 -11.85 -2.36
CA ARG A 95 -8.16 -10.67 -1.90
C ARG A 95 -8.66 -10.10 -0.57
N VAL A 96 -9.82 -10.57 -0.11
CA VAL A 96 -10.47 -10.15 1.14
C VAL A 96 -10.68 -11.36 2.06
N PRO A 97 -10.58 -11.20 3.39
CA PRO A 97 -10.71 -12.31 4.30
C PRO A 97 -12.17 -12.80 4.40
N SER A 98 -12.35 -14.11 4.30
CA SER A 98 -13.64 -14.80 4.50
C SER A 98 -13.99 -14.96 5.98
N LYS A 99 -12.98 -15.02 6.86
CA LYS A 99 -13.09 -15.16 8.30
C LYS A 99 -11.98 -14.39 8.97
N MET A 100 -12.24 -13.90 10.18
CA MET A 100 -11.24 -13.21 10.98
C MET A 100 -11.44 -13.48 12.47
N THR A 101 -10.33 -13.61 13.19
CA THR A 101 -10.32 -13.60 14.65
C THR A 101 -9.38 -12.53 15.18
N ILE A 102 -9.73 -11.94 16.32
CA ILE A 102 -8.89 -11.00 17.07
C ILE A 102 -8.82 -11.51 18.49
N ASN A 103 -7.61 -11.77 18.98
CA ASN A 103 -7.35 -12.34 20.31
C ASN A 103 -8.15 -13.63 20.58
N GLY A 104 -8.31 -14.46 19.55
CA GLY A 104 -9.06 -15.71 19.62
C GLY A 104 -10.58 -15.56 19.52
N GLN A 105 -11.12 -14.33 19.52
CA GLN A 105 -12.55 -14.08 19.34
C GLN A 105 -12.87 -13.90 17.86
N ALA A 106 -13.90 -14.59 17.38
CA ALA A 106 -14.38 -14.44 16.01
C ALA A 106 -15.00 -13.06 15.79
N VAL A 107 -14.59 -12.39 14.72
CA VAL A 107 -15.22 -11.15 14.27
C VAL A 107 -16.57 -11.50 13.62
N PRO A 108 -17.70 -10.91 14.04
CA PRO A 108 -18.99 -11.16 13.41
C PRO A 108 -18.95 -10.85 11.92
N GLN A 109 -19.56 -11.71 11.09
CA GLN A 109 -19.46 -11.61 9.64
C GLN A 109 -19.89 -10.24 9.09
N ARG A 110 -20.94 -9.64 9.65
CA ARG A 110 -21.40 -8.30 9.27
C ARG A 110 -20.36 -7.23 9.56
N ALA A 111 -19.77 -7.26 10.76
CA ALA A 111 -18.71 -6.33 11.14
C ALA A 111 -17.45 -6.49 10.27
N LEU A 112 -17.11 -7.74 9.92
CA LEU A 112 -16.01 -8.02 9.00
C LEU A 112 -16.27 -7.42 7.60
N PHE A 113 -17.47 -7.62 7.05
CA PHE A 113 -17.84 -7.07 5.75
C PHE A 113 -17.83 -5.54 5.74
N ASP A 114 -18.40 -4.91 6.77
CA ASP A 114 -18.39 -3.45 6.92
C ASP A 114 -16.95 -2.92 7.01
N ALA A 115 -16.07 -3.63 7.74
CA ALA A 115 -14.67 -3.26 7.86
C ALA A 115 -13.90 -3.40 6.53
N ILE A 116 -14.16 -4.44 5.74
CA ILE A 116 -13.58 -4.63 4.40
C ILE A 116 -13.99 -3.49 3.47
N ASN A 117 -15.28 -3.12 3.46
CA ASN A 117 -15.78 -2.03 2.64
C ASN A 117 -15.13 -0.71 3.03
N GLN A 118 -15.06 -0.42 4.33
CA GLN A 118 -14.42 0.80 4.82
C GLN A 118 -12.92 0.83 4.52
N ALA A 119 -12.22 -0.30 4.65
CA ALA A 119 -10.81 -0.42 4.27
C ALA A 119 -10.61 -0.12 2.77
N THR A 120 -11.49 -0.65 1.92
CA THR A 120 -11.47 -0.41 0.47
C THR A 120 -11.69 1.06 0.14
N VAL A 121 -12.67 1.70 0.78
CA VAL A 121 -12.93 3.13 0.63
C VAL A 121 -11.73 3.97 1.10
N ASN A 122 -11.09 3.60 2.21
CA ASN A 122 -9.92 4.31 2.73
C ASN A 122 -8.75 4.28 1.74
N VAL A 123 -8.46 3.10 1.15
CA VAL A 123 -7.43 2.96 0.13
C VAL A 123 -7.78 3.77 -1.12
N GLY A 124 -9.03 3.72 -1.59
CA GLY A 124 -9.48 4.53 -2.72
C GLY A 124 -9.28 6.04 -2.50
N ARG A 125 -9.57 6.53 -1.29
CA ARG A 125 -9.32 7.93 -0.91
C ARG A 125 -7.84 8.28 -0.88
N GLN A 126 -6.99 7.37 -0.41
CA GLN A 126 -5.54 7.59 -0.36
C GLN A 126 -4.94 7.66 -1.77
N VAL A 127 -5.32 6.73 -2.65
CA VAL A 127 -4.90 6.75 -4.07
C VAL A 127 -5.31 8.06 -4.75
N ALA A 128 -6.54 8.53 -4.55
CA ALA A 128 -6.99 9.80 -5.12
C ALA A 128 -6.16 10.99 -4.64
N LYS A 129 -5.79 11.03 -3.36
CA LYS A 129 -4.91 12.06 -2.79
C LYS A 129 -3.50 12.00 -3.38
N ASP A 130 -2.93 10.80 -3.51
CA ASP A 130 -1.58 10.61 -4.03
C ASP A 130 -1.47 11.01 -5.50
N VAL A 131 -2.48 10.68 -6.32
CA VAL A 131 -2.56 11.11 -7.72
C VAL A 131 -2.65 12.63 -7.83
N ASN A 132 -3.51 13.27 -7.03
CA ASN A 132 -3.64 14.72 -7.02
C ASN A 132 -2.32 15.40 -6.61
N LYS A 133 -1.64 14.88 -5.59
CA LYS A 133 -0.35 15.41 -5.12
C LYS A 133 0.73 15.31 -6.20
N LYS A 134 0.89 14.12 -6.80
CA LYS A 134 1.86 13.92 -7.89
C LYS A 134 1.56 14.80 -9.11
N GLY A 135 0.28 14.96 -9.46
CA GLY A 135 -0.13 15.86 -10.53
C GLY A 135 0.29 17.31 -10.27
N LEU A 136 0.10 17.81 -9.04
CA LEU A 136 0.55 19.14 -8.63
C LEU A 136 2.08 19.28 -8.67
N GLU A 137 2.83 18.28 -8.21
CA GLU A 137 4.29 18.28 -8.27
C GLU A 137 4.79 18.34 -9.72
N MET A 138 4.19 17.56 -10.63
CA MET A 138 4.54 17.60 -12.06
C MET A 138 4.26 18.96 -12.69
N LEU A 139 3.13 19.59 -12.35
CA LEU A 139 2.78 20.93 -12.84
C LEU A 139 3.76 22.00 -12.35
N ASN A 140 4.17 21.94 -11.08
CA ASN A 140 5.15 22.87 -10.52
C ASN A 140 6.52 22.70 -11.19
N ASN A 141 6.97 21.46 -11.37
CA ASN A 141 8.23 21.17 -12.05
C ASN A 141 8.22 21.66 -13.52
N ALA A 142 7.10 21.50 -14.23
CA ALA A 142 6.95 22.00 -15.60
C ALA A 142 7.00 23.54 -15.66
N LYS A 143 6.40 24.21 -14.67
CA LYS A 143 6.45 25.68 -14.57
C LYS A 143 7.87 26.18 -14.33
N ASP A 144 8.62 25.53 -13.44
CA ASP A 144 10.00 25.94 -13.14
C ASP A 144 10.94 25.66 -14.32
N ALA A 145 10.76 24.54 -15.03
CA ALA A 145 11.46 24.27 -16.28
C ALA A 145 11.18 25.35 -17.35
N SER A 146 9.93 25.79 -17.50
CA SER A 146 9.56 26.84 -18.47
C SER A 146 10.20 28.20 -18.16
N LYS A 147 10.38 28.54 -16.88
CA LYS A 147 11.08 29.77 -16.46
C LYS A 147 12.58 29.70 -16.71
N GLY A 148 13.20 28.53 -16.49
CA GLY A 148 14.61 28.31 -16.80
C GLY A 148 14.91 28.57 -18.28
N VAL A 149 14.11 27.97 -19.17
CA VAL A 149 14.19 28.16 -20.63
C VAL A 149 14.00 29.63 -21.01
N ALA A 150 13.04 30.33 -20.41
CA ALA A 150 12.82 31.75 -20.67
C ALA A 150 14.03 32.62 -20.26
N SER A 151 14.73 32.27 -19.17
CA SER A 151 15.94 32.99 -18.75
C SER A 151 17.14 32.73 -19.66
N GLU A 152 17.33 31.48 -20.13
CA GLU A 152 18.42 31.14 -21.06
C GLU A 152 18.25 31.80 -22.43
N VAL A 153 17.01 31.90 -22.92
CA VAL A 153 16.71 32.61 -24.17
C VAL A 153 16.99 34.11 -24.04
N ASN A 154 16.66 34.72 -22.89
CA ASN A 154 16.93 36.14 -22.66
C ASN A 154 18.42 36.44 -22.55
N ASP A 155 19.20 35.58 -21.88
CA ASP A 155 20.65 35.70 -21.79
C ASP A 155 21.36 35.51 -23.14
N PHE A 156 20.81 34.69 -24.03
CA PHE A 156 21.32 34.53 -25.40
C PHE A 156 21.07 35.78 -26.26
N ILE A 157 19.90 36.40 -26.14
CA ILE A 157 19.55 37.63 -26.88
C ILE A 157 20.44 38.81 -26.46
N GLN A 158 20.80 38.93 -25.18
CA GLN A 158 21.63 40.04 -24.67
C GLN A 158 23.12 39.92 -25.02
N LYS A 159 23.58 38.75 -25.50
CA LYS A 159 24.99 38.50 -25.89
C LYS A 159 25.26 38.66 -27.38
N GLN A 160 24.23 38.95 -28.19
CA GLN A 160 24.32 39.30 -29.61
C GLN A 160 24.33 40.81 -29.79
#